data_AF-A0A2T4J7M6-F1
#
_entry.id   AF-A0A2T4J7M6-F1
#
_cell.length_a   1.000
_cell.length_b   1.000
_cell.length_c   1.000
_cell.angle_alpha   90.00
_cell.angle_beta   90.00
_cell.angle_gamma   90.00
#
_symmetry.space_group_name_H-M   'P 1'
#
loop_
_entity.id
_entity.type
_entity.pdbx_description
1 polymer ?
#
loop_
_entity_poly.entity_id
_entity_poly.type
_entity_poly.pdbx_seq_one_letter_code
_entity_poly.pdbx_strand_id
1 'polypeptide(L)'
;MRKPADCTTMAHIRAEIDRLDDDLVRLFAERAGYIDRAAEIKAGVDLPARINDRVEEVVQNVRRHAETYGLPPDLVEKLWRRLIDWSIAREESRLGPDSLRKG
;
A
#
# COMPACT_ATOMS: atom_id res chain seq x y z
N MET A 1 7.21 -14.03 19.27
CA MET A 1 6.23 -14.51 18.28
C MET A 1 6.25 -16.01 18.24
N ARG A 2 5.08 -16.63 18.34
CA ARG A 2 4.93 -18.06 18.05
C ARG A 2 4.94 -18.26 16.54
N LYS A 3 5.56 -19.35 16.07
CA LYS A 3 5.36 -19.78 14.67
C LYS A 3 3.97 -20.41 14.55
N PRO A 4 3.37 -20.43 13.34
CA PRO A 4 2.08 -21.11 13.14
C PRO A 4 2.06 -22.54 13.68
N ALA A 5 3.16 -23.30 13.50
CA ALA A 5 3.28 -24.67 13.99
C ALA A 5 3.32 -24.81 15.53
N ASP A 6 3.66 -23.74 16.25
CA ASP A 6 3.72 -23.72 17.72
C ASP A 6 2.37 -23.31 18.36
N CYS A 7 1.38 -22.90 17.54
CA CYS A 7 0.07 -22.48 18.00
C CYS A 7 -0.83 -23.69 18.30
N THR A 8 -0.95 -24.04 19.58
CA THR A 8 -1.78 -25.17 20.04
C THR A 8 -3.25 -24.83 20.33
N THR A 9 -3.65 -23.56 20.28
CA THR A 9 -5.03 -23.12 20.56
C THR A 9 -5.45 -22.00 19.60
N MET A 10 -6.77 -21.82 19.42
CA MET A 10 -7.30 -20.69 18.66
C MET A 10 -6.94 -19.33 19.28
N ALA A 11 -6.76 -19.27 20.61
CA ALA A 11 -6.32 -18.05 21.28
C ALA A 11 -4.89 -17.67 20.88
N HIS A 12 -3.98 -18.65 20.74
CA HIS A 12 -2.63 -18.40 20.22
C HIS A 12 -2.66 -17.85 18.79
N ILE A 13 -3.48 -18.45 17.92
CA ILE A 13 -3.59 -18.03 16.52
C ILE A 13 -4.11 -16.58 16.44
N ARG A 14 -5.20 -16.27 17.14
CA ARG A 14 -5.79 -14.92 17.12
C ARG A 14 -4.81 -13.88 17.64
N ALA A 15 -4.13 -14.15 18.74
CA ALA A 15 -3.15 -13.21 19.29
C ALA A 15 -1.99 -12.90 18.32
N GLU A 16 -1.50 -13.89 17.57
CA GLU A 16 -0.45 -13.64 16.57
C GLU A 16 -0.98 -12.96 15.30
N ILE A 17 -2.24 -13.21 14.89
CA ILE A 17 -2.92 -12.48 13.81
C ILE A 17 -3.12 -11.02 14.20
N ASP A 18 -3.70 -10.75 15.38
CA ASP A 18 -3.93 -9.38 15.86
C ASP A 18 -2.62 -8.58 15.90
N ARG A 19 -1.52 -9.24 16.32
CA ARG A 19 -0.18 -8.64 16.32
C ARG A 19 0.35 -8.39 14.89
N LEU A 20 0.11 -9.29 13.95
CA LEU A 20 0.49 -9.09 12.54
C LEU A 20 -0.32 -7.96 11.91
N ASP A 21 -1.61 -7.85 12.23
CA ASP A 21 -2.48 -6.81 11.73
C ASP A 21 -2.05 -5.42 12.23
N ASP A 22 -1.65 -5.31 13.51
CA ASP A 22 -1.04 -4.08 14.05
C ASP A 22 0.24 -3.70 13.31
N ASP A 23 1.13 -4.67 13.07
CA ASP A 23 2.35 -4.45 12.29
C ASP A 23 2.06 -4.00 10.85
N LEU A 24 1.06 -4.61 10.19
CA LEU A 24 0.65 -4.23 8.84
C LEU A 24 0.11 -2.80 8.81
N VAL A 25 -0.75 -2.42 9.76
CA VAL A 25 -1.29 -1.06 9.88
C VAL A 25 -0.17 -0.05 10.12
N ARG A 26 0.80 -0.36 10.98
CA ARG A 26 1.98 0.48 11.21
C ARG A 26 2.80 0.69 9.93
N LEU A 27 3.03 -0.37 9.15
CA LEU A 27 3.72 -0.28 7.86
C LEU A 27 2.93 0.52 6.83
N PHE A 28 1.60 0.39 6.81
CA PHE A 28 0.75 1.22 5.94
C PHE A 28 0.79 2.70 6.32
N ALA A 29 0.85 3.03 7.61
CA ALA A 29 1.03 4.40 8.08
C ALA A 29 2.38 4.98 7.63
N GLU A 30 3.47 4.21 7.74
CA GLU A 30 4.78 4.61 7.23
C GLU A 30 4.74 4.84 5.71
N ARG A 31 4.15 3.90 4.95
CA ARG A 31 3.95 4.05 3.50
C ARG A 31 3.16 5.33 3.17
N ALA A 32 2.10 5.64 3.93
CA ALA A 32 1.31 6.84 3.74
C ALA A 32 2.13 8.13 3.98
N GLY A 33 3.08 8.12 4.92
CA GLY A 33 4.02 9.22 5.13
C GLY A 33 4.89 9.49 3.90
N TYR A 34 5.35 8.47 3.19
CA TYR A 34 6.07 8.64 1.93
C TYR A 34 5.17 9.18 0.81
N ILE A 35 3.90 8.78 0.76
CA ILE A 35 2.91 9.33 -0.18
C ILE A 35 2.67 10.82 0.10
N ASP A 36 2.55 11.21 1.37
CA ASP A 36 2.41 12.61 1.76
C ASP A 36 3.62 13.43 1.30
N ARG A 37 4.83 12.90 1.50
CA ARG A 37 6.05 13.55 1.03
C ARG A 37 6.12 13.63 -0.51
N ALA A 38 5.65 12.59 -1.20
CA ALA A 38 5.58 12.59 -2.66
C ALA A 38 4.65 13.69 -3.18
N ALA A 39 3.50 13.91 -2.54
CA ALA A 39 2.60 15.02 -2.89
C ALA A 39 3.31 16.38 -2.78
N GLU A 40 4.03 16.65 -1.70
CA GLU A 40 4.78 17.91 -1.54
C GLU A 40 5.82 18.11 -2.66
N ILE A 41 6.56 17.06 -3.02
CA ILE A 41 7.55 17.11 -4.10
C ILE A 41 6.85 17.36 -5.44
N LYS A 42 5.81 16.59 -5.75
CA LYS A 42 5.05 16.68 -7.00
C LYS A 42 4.43 18.07 -7.20
N ALA A 43 3.93 18.70 -6.14
CA ALA A 43 3.45 20.09 -6.20
C ALA A 43 4.54 21.08 -6.62
N GLY A 44 5.79 20.86 -6.19
CA GLY A 44 6.92 21.71 -6.55
C GLY A 44 7.43 21.54 -7.98
N VAL A 45 7.08 20.43 -8.66
CA VAL A 45 7.54 20.10 -10.01
C VAL A 45 6.40 19.83 -11.01
N ASP A 46 5.18 20.21 -10.64
CA ASP A 46 3.95 20.05 -11.42
C ASP A 46 3.71 18.63 -11.97
N LEU A 47 3.95 17.62 -11.12
CA LEU A 47 3.65 16.23 -11.45
C LEU A 47 2.24 15.83 -10.97
N PRO A 48 1.50 15.01 -11.76
CA PRO A 48 0.18 14.55 -11.38
C PRO A 48 0.23 13.54 -10.22
N ALA A 49 -0.89 13.42 -9.50
CA ALA A 49 -1.02 12.41 -8.46
C ALA A 49 -0.88 11.00 -9.07
N ARG A 50 -1.59 10.74 -10.17
CA ARG A 50 -1.56 9.46 -10.88
C ARG A 50 -0.55 9.46 -12.03
N ILE A 51 0.39 8.53 -11.98
CA ILE A 51 1.30 8.19 -13.07
C ILE A 51 1.10 6.71 -13.39
N ASN A 52 0.42 6.41 -14.50
CA ASN A 52 -0.05 5.05 -14.84
C ASN A 52 1.09 4.01 -14.88
N ASP A 53 2.20 4.34 -15.52
CA ASP A 53 3.35 3.43 -15.62
C ASP A 53 3.90 3.06 -14.23
N ARG A 54 3.92 4.04 -13.31
CA ARG A 54 4.36 3.80 -11.93
C ARG A 54 3.36 2.94 -11.14
N VAL A 55 2.06 3.12 -11.38
CA VAL A 55 1.02 2.27 -10.77
C VAL A 55 1.20 0.82 -11.19
N GLU A 56 1.35 0.56 -12.49
CA GLU A 56 1.52 -0.80 -13.00
C GLU A 56 2.86 -1.41 -12.54
N GLU A 57 3.94 -0.63 -12.45
CA GLU A 57 5.20 -1.11 -11.88
C GLU A 57 5.03 -1.58 -10.42
N VAL A 58 4.33 -0.80 -9.59
CA VAL A 58 4.03 -1.20 -8.20
C VAL A 58 3.19 -2.47 -8.16
N VAL A 59 2.19 -2.61 -9.04
CA VAL A 59 1.37 -3.82 -9.15
C VAL A 59 2.21 -5.03 -9.53
N GLN A 60 3.07 -4.92 -10.53
CA GLN A 60 3.94 -6.04 -10.93
C GLN A 60 4.91 -6.43 -9.82
N ASN A 61 5.45 -5.46 -9.07
CA ASN A 61 6.32 -5.73 -7.93
C ASN A 61 5.61 -6.56 -6.86
N VAL A 62 4.39 -6.20 -6.49
CA VAL A 62 3.65 -6.93 -5.44
C VAL A 62 3.15 -8.29 -5.90
N ARG A 63 2.86 -8.46 -7.20
CA ARG A 63 2.59 -9.78 -7.79
C ARG A 63 3.80 -10.70 -7.65
N ARG A 64 5.01 -10.23 -8.00
CA ARG A 64 6.26 -11.00 -7.81
C ARG A 64 6.52 -11.36 -6.34
N HIS A 65 6.24 -10.43 -5.43
CA HIS A 65 6.34 -10.72 -4.00
C HIS A 65 5.32 -11.76 -3.57
N ALA A 66 4.07 -11.69 -4.05
CA ALA A 66 3.05 -12.69 -3.75
C ALA A 66 3.50 -14.09 -4.15
N GLU A 67 4.03 -14.26 -5.36
CA GLU A 67 4.59 -15.54 -5.83
C GLU A 67 5.71 -16.03 -4.91
N THR A 68 6.64 -15.15 -4.54
CA THR A 68 7.77 -15.46 -3.65
C THR A 68 7.32 -15.94 -2.28
N TYR A 69 6.26 -15.34 -1.73
CA TYR A 69 5.74 -15.65 -0.40
C TYR A 69 4.58 -16.66 -0.41
N GLY A 70 4.27 -17.28 -1.56
CA GLY A 70 3.25 -18.31 -1.68
C GLY A 70 1.80 -17.80 -1.59
N LEU A 71 1.56 -16.53 -1.93
CA LEU A 71 0.23 -15.93 -2.01
C LEU A 71 -0.26 -15.87 -3.47
N PRO A 72 -1.58 -16.00 -3.72
CA PRO A 72 -2.14 -15.82 -5.06
C PRO A 72 -1.89 -14.38 -5.57
N PRO A 73 -1.20 -14.20 -6.71
CA PRO A 73 -0.86 -12.86 -7.22
C PRO A 73 -2.08 -11.98 -7.46
N ASP A 74 -3.17 -12.57 -7.97
CA ASP A 74 -4.41 -11.85 -8.26
C ASP A 74 -5.12 -11.36 -6.99
N LEU A 75 -4.97 -12.06 -5.87
CA LEU A 75 -5.48 -11.60 -4.58
C LEU A 75 -4.72 -10.37 -4.11
N VAL A 76 -3.39 -10.44 -4.13
CA VAL A 76 -2.51 -9.35 -3.68
C VAL A 76 -2.67 -8.13 -4.56
N GLU A 77 -2.76 -8.30 -5.88
CA GLU A 77 -3.02 -7.21 -6.81
C GLU A 77 -4.33 -6.47 -6.47
N LYS A 78 -5.43 -7.18 -6.22
CA LYS A 78 -6.72 -6.55 -5.88
C LYS A 78 -6.62 -5.68 -4.62
N LEU A 79 -5.93 -6.18 -3.59
CA LEU A 79 -5.68 -5.42 -2.37
C LEU A 79 -4.81 -4.18 -2.65
N TRP A 80 -3.75 -4.35 -3.44
CA TRP A 80 -2.82 -3.26 -3.72
C TRP A 80 -3.42 -2.17 -4.60
N ARG A 81 -4.23 -2.51 -5.60
CA ARG A 81 -4.94 -1.53 -6.41
C ARG A 81 -5.84 -0.65 -5.54
N ARG A 82 -6.54 -1.24 -4.55
CA ARG A 82 -7.35 -0.47 -3.60
C ARG A 82 -6.51 0.47 -2.73
N LEU A 83 -5.35 0.01 -2.28
CA LEU A 83 -4.41 0.84 -1.50
C LEU A 83 -3.81 1.98 -2.34
N ILE A 84 -3.51 1.72 -3.61
CA ILE A 84 -3.01 2.72 -4.56
C ILE A 84 -4.08 3.76 -4.83
N ASP A 85 -5.33 3.37 -5.11
CA ASP A 85 -6.43 4.31 -5.33
C ASP A 85 -6.64 5.22 -4.13
N TRP A 86 -6.58 4.67 -2.91
CA TRP A 86 -6.61 5.47 -1.69
C TRP A 86 -5.42 6.43 -1.57
N SER A 87 -4.22 5.99 -1.96
CA SER A 87 -3.02 6.82 -1.95
C SER A 87 -3.14 8.00 -2.93
N ILE A 88 -3.63 7.76 -4.13
CA ILE A 88 -3.85 8.79 -5.16
C ILE A 88 -4.88 9.82 -4.66
N ALA A 89 -6.02 9.37 -4.13
CA ALA A 89 -7.02 10.29 -3.57
C ALA A 89 -6.46 11.14 -2.40
N ARG A 90 -5.57 10.56 -1.59
CA ARG A 90 -4.86 11.27 -0.53
C ARG A 90 -3.91 12.33 -1.11
N GLU A 91 -3.16 12.01 -2.16
CA GLU A 91 -2.31 12.98 -2.85
C GLU A 91 -3.15 14.12 -3.42
N GLU A 92 -4.19 13.81 -4.20
CA GLU A 92 -5.13 14.79 -4.79
C GLU A 92 -5.74 15.74 -3.74
N SER A 93 -6.02 15.26 -2.53
CA SER A 93 -6.56 16.11 -1.46
C SER A 93 -5.58 17.19 -0.98
N ARG A 94 -4.26 16.94 -1.05
CA ARG A 94 -3.19 17.89 -0.72
C ARG A 94 -2.79 18.75 -1.89
N LEU A 95 -2.92 18.18 -3.09
CA LEU A 95 -2.52 18.74 -4.35
C LEU A 95 -3.59 19.70 -4.93
N GLY A 96 -4.88 19.43 -4.65
CA GLY A 96 -5.99 19.86 -5.48
C GLY A 96 -6.19 18.88 -6.65
N PRO A 97 -7.41 18.77 -7.21
CA PRO A 97 -7.68 17.83 -8.29
C PRO A 97 -6.75 18.07 -9.49
N ASP A 98 -6.21 17.00 -10.08
CA ASP A 98 -5.33 17.06 -11.26
C ASP A 98 -5.99 17.86 -12.41
N SER A 99 -7.33 17.86 -12.51
CA SER A 99 -8.10 18.63 -13.49
C SER A 99 -8.00 20.16 -13.34
N LEU A 100 -7.53 20.67 -12.20
CA LEU A 100 -7.34 22.11 -11.95
C LEU A 100 -5.89 22.58 -12.19
N ARG A 101 -4.97 21.65 -12.47
CA ARG A 101 -3.55 21.95 -12.63
C ARG A 101 -3.23 22.02 -14.12
N LYS A 102 -3.14 23.25 -14.61
CA LYS A 102 -2.71 23.53 -15.98
C LYS A 102 -1.19 23.74 -16.00
N GLY A 103 -0.52 22.87 -16.75
CA GLY A 103 0.82 23.02 -17.30
C GLY A 103 0.88 22.30 -18.63
#